data_AF-A0A673K872-F1
#
_entry.id   AF-A0A673K872-F1
#
_cell.length_a   1.000
_cell.length_b   1.000
_cell.length_c   1.000
_cell.angle_alpha   90.00
_cell.angle_beta   90.00
_cell.angle_gamma   90.00
#
_symmetry.space_group_name_H-M   'P 1'
#
loop_
_entity.id
_entity.type
_entity.pdbx_description
1 polymer ?
#
loop_
_entity_poly.entity_id
_entity_poly.type
_entity_poly.pdbx_seq_one_letter_code
_entity_poly.pdbx_strand_id
1 'polypeptide(L)'
;MVRMTDSSAGSQSSCAQARPLQVGFYEIIRTLGKGNFAVVKLARHKVTKTQVAIKIIDKTRLNSANLEKIYREVQIMKLLKHPHIIKLYQVMETKDMLYIVTEYAKNGEMFD
;
A
#
# COMPACT_ATOMS: atom_id res chain seq x y z
N MET A 1 -53.96 -4.53 35.33
CA MET A 1 -53.78 -5.04 33.96
C MET A 1 -52.97 -4.01 33.18
N VAL A 2 -51.72 -4.35 32.83
CA VAL A 2 -50.92 -3.87 31.67
C VAL A 2 -50.53 -2.37 31.64
N ARG A 3 -49.30 -1.93 31.35
CA ARG A 3 -47.94 -2.47 31.22
C ARG A 3 -47.03 -1.23 31.27
N MET A 4 -45.88 -1.36 31.92
CA MET A 4 -44.73 -0.47 31.79
C MET A 4 -44.29 -0.40 30.31
N THR A 5 -44.05 0.80 29.76
CA THR A 5 -43.35 0.96 28.50
C THR A 5 -41.85 0.94 28.76
N ASP A 6 -41.24 -0.15 28.32
CA ASP A 6 -39.80 -0.42 28.35
C ASP A 6 -39.06 0.41 27.29
N SER A 7 -37.91 0.90 27.74
CA SER A 7 -36.69 1.27 27.04
C SER A 7 -36.60 0.88 25.56
N SER A 8 -36.55 1.88 24.68
CA SER A 8 -36.00 1.71 23.34
C SER A 8 -34.48 1.73 23.41
N ALA A 9 -33.90 0.53 23.45
CA ALA A 9 -32.48 0.26 23.31
C ALA A 9 -31.94 0.90 22.02
N GLY A 10 -30.82 1.62 22.16
CA GLY A 10 -30.04 2.09 21.03
C GLY A 10 -29.56 0.92 20.18
N SER A 11 -29.89 0.97 18.89
CA SER A 11 -29.35 0.10 17.87
C SER A 11 -27.86 0.43 17.66
N GLN A 12 -27.00 -0.21 18.45
CA GLN A 12 -25.59 -0.29 18.13
C GLN A 12 -25.46 -1.07 16.81
N SER A 13 -25.27 -0.34 15.72
CA SER A 13 -24.80 -0.89 14.47
C SER A 13 -23.40 -1.44 14.71
N SER A 14 -23.28 -2.74 14.97
CA SER A 14 -22.01 -3.45 14.90
C SER A 14 -21.58 -3.49 13.44
N CYS A 15 -20.93 -2.43 12.98
CA CYS A 15 -20.23 -2.47 11.70
C CYS A 15 -19.13 -3.52 11.85
N ALA A 16 -19.31 -4.66 11.16
CA ALA A 16 -18.27 -5.68 11.05
C ALA A 16 -17.00 -4.97 10.56
N GLN A 17 -16.03 -4.75 11.45
CA GLN A 17 -14.79 -4.09 11.11
C GLN A 17 -14.05 -5.00 10.13
N ALA A 18 -14.19 -4.70 8.84
CA ALA A 18 -13.44 -5.37 7.79
C ALA A 18 -11.96 -5.22 8.13
N ARG A 19 -11.26 -6.35 8.31
CA ARG A 19 -9.84 -6.36 8.64
C ARG A 19 -9.12 -5.53 7.57
N PRO A 20 -8.30 -4.54 7.94
CA PRO A 20 -7.58 -3.73 6.96
C PRO A 20 -6.74 -4.64 6.07
N LEU A 21 -6.74 -4.39 4.76
CA LEU A 21 -5.85 -5.08 3.84
C LEU A 21 -4.39 -4.86 4.28
N GLN A 22 -3.62 -5.94 4.37
CA GLN A 22 -2.26 -5.91 4.90
C GLN A 22 -1.29 -6.55 3.90
N VAL A 23 -0.07 -6.01 3.85
CA VAL A 23 1.07 -6.58 3.15
C VAL A 23 2.23 -6.60 4.15
N GLY A 24 2.61 -7.77 4.65
CA GLY A 24 3.63 -7.89 5.70
C GLY A 24 3.31 -7.01 6.92
N PHE A 25 4.22 -6.10 7.27
CA PHE A 25 4.05 -5.14 8.37
C PHE A 25 3.37 -3.82 7.96
N TYR A 26 2.74 -3.75 6.79
CA TYR A 26 2.12 -2.53 6.27
C TYR A 26 0.60 -2.65 6.24
N GLU A 27 -0.07 -1.68 6.85
CA GLU A 27 -1.51 -1.49 6.74
C GLU A 27 -1.81 -0.63 5.51
N ILE A 28 -2.56 -1.17 4.56
CA ILE A 28 -2.97 -0.44 3.35
C ILE A 28 -4.03 0.59 3.71
N ILE A 29 -3.83 1.84 3.26
CA ILE A 29 -4.73 2.96 3.52
C ILE A 29 -5.61 3.23 2.29
N ARG A 30 -4.99 3.62 1.17
CA ARG A 30 -5.72 3.97 -0.07
C ARG A 30 -4.85 3.75 -1.30
N THR A 31 -5.47 3.73 -2.47
CA THR A 31 -4.74 3.71 -3.75
C THR A 31 -4.27 5.13 -4.08
N LEU A 32 -3.00 5.29 -4.43
CA LEU A 32 -2.39 6.54 -4.91
C LEU A 32 -2.44 6.65 -6.43
N GLY A 33 -2.24 5.52 -7.13
CA GLY A 33 -2.24 5.50 -8.59
C GLY A 33 -2.44 4.08 -9.13
N LYS A 34 -2.93 4.00 -10.38
CA LYS A 34 -3.11 2.75 -11.12
C LYS A 34 -2.41 2.88 -12.45
N GLY A 35 -1.49 1.96 -12.73
CA GLY A 35 -0.87 1.77 -14.03
C GLY A 35 -1.35 0.47 -14.67
N ASN A 36 -0.80 0.14 -15.83
CA ASN A 36 -1.22 -1.04 -16.59
C ASN A 36 -0.97 -2.36 -15.83
N PHE A 37 0.24 -2.52 -15.28
CA PHE A 37 0.70 -3.75 -14.60
C PHE A 37 0.97 -3.54 -13.10
N ALA A 38 0.68 -2.34 -12.59
CA ALA A 38 1.03 -1.97 -11.24
C ALA A 38 -0.06 -1.10 -10.60
N VAL A 39 -0.24 -1.25 -9.29
CA VAL A 39 -1.01 -0.32 -8.47
C VAL A 39 -0.12 0.23 -7.38
N VAL A 40 -0.16 1.53 -7.17
CA VAL A 40 0.57 2.19 -6.07
C VAL A 40 -0.42 2.47 -4.96
N LYS A 41 -0.10 2.02 -3.75
CA LYS A 41 -0.93 2.21 -2.56
C LYS A 41 -0.18 2.98 -1.48
N LEU A 42 -0.88 3.89 -0.82
CA LEU A 42 -0.45 4.47 0.43
C LEU A 42 -0.65 3.43 1.52
N ALA A 43 0.39 3.19 2.31
CA ALA A 43 0.33 2.30 3.45
C ALA A 43 1.04 2.92 4.65
N ARG A 44 0.85 2.33 5.82
CA ARG A 44 1.52 2.71 7.07
C ARG A 44 2.21 1.51 7.68
N HIS A 45 3.48 1.66 7.99
CA HIS A 45 4.23 0.63 8.70
C HIS A 45 3.71 0.50 10.14
N LYS A 46 3.40 -0.72 10.58
CA LYS A 46 2.68 -0.97 11.85
C LYS A 46 3.46 -0.53 13.09
N VAL A 47 4.79 -0.67 13.06
CA VAL A 47 5.66 -0.37 14.20
C VAL A 47 6.08 1.10 14.20
N THR A 48 6.71 1.56 13.12
CA THR A 48 7.28 2.91 13.04
C THR A 48 6.22 3.99 12.76
N LYS A 49 5.00 3.60 12.41
CA LYS A 49 3.90 4.48 11.99
C LYS A 49 4.19 5.37 10.78
N THR A 50 5.32 5.13 10.10
CA THR A 50 5.73 5.85 8.90
C THR A 50 4.80 5.54 7.73
N GLN A 51 4.38 6.58 7.01
CA GLN A 51 3.67 6.44 5.74
C GLN A 51 4.64 6.11 4.61
N VAL A 52 4.24 5.16 3.76
CA VAL A 52 5.04 4.65 2.64
C VAL A 52 4.17 4.51 1.40
N ALA A 53 4.81 4.55 0.24
CA ALA A 53 4.20 4.14 -1.02
C ALA A 53 4.62 2.70 -1.32
N ILE A 54 3.65 1.86 -1.67
CA ILE A 54 3.88 0.47 -2.08
C ILE A 54 3.45 0.31 -3.53
N LYS A 55 4.42 0.12 -4.42
CA LYS A 55 4.17 -0.27 -5.82
C LYS A 55 4.01 -1.79 -5.87
N ILE A 56 2.81 -2.25 -6.19
CA ILE A 56 2.43 -3.66 -6.29
C ILE A 56 2.35 -4.01 -7.76
N ILE A 57 3.16 -4.96 -8.20
CA ILE A 57 3.30 -5.35 -9.60
C ILE A 57 2.90 -6.82 -9.76
N ASP A 58 2.02 -7.09 -10.71
CA ASP A 58 1.62 -8.45 -11.09
C ASP A 58 2.57 -8.99 -12.18
N LYS A 59 3.41 -9.95 -11.80
CA LYS A 59 4.41 -10.57 -12.68
C LYS A 59 3.77 -11.44 -13.77
N THR A 60 2.56 -11.96 -13.53
CA THR A 60 1.86 -12.83 -14.50
C THR A 60 1.40 -12.07 -15.74
N ARG A 61 1.26 -10.75 -15.62
CA ARG A 61 0.82 -9.85 -16.69
C ARG A 61 1.98 -9.22 -17.47
N LEU A 62 3.22 -9.62 -17.17
CA LEU A 62 4.44 -9.07 -17.76
C LEU A 62 5.16 -10.11 -18.63
N ASN A 63 5.76 -9.65 -19.72
CA ASN A 63 6.74 -10.44 -20.46
C ASN A 63 8.13 -10.35 -19.81
N SER A 64 9.03 -11.25 -20.20
CA SER A 64 10.38 -11.35 -19.63
C SER A 64 11.18 -10.04 -19.74
N ALA A 65 11.04 -9.34 -20.88
CA ALA A 65 11.75 -8.07 -21.11
C ALA A 65 11.29 -6.96 -20.16
N ASN A 66 9.99 -6.84 -19.88
CA ASN A 66 9.48 -5.86 -18.93
C ASN A 66 9.83 -6.23 -17.49
N LEU A 67 9.83 -7.52 -17.17
CA LEU A 67 10.23 -8.00 -15.85
C LEU A 67 11.71 -7.69 -15.58
N GLU A 68 12.59 -7.89 -16.56
CA GLU A 68 14.02 -7.53 -16.47
C GLU A 68 14.22 -6.02 -16.24
N LYS A 69 13.47 -5.17 -16.96
CA LYS A 69 13.50 -3.70 -16.74
C LYS A 69 13.13 -3.35 -15.30
N ILE A 70 12.11 -3.98 -14.74
CA ILE A 70 11.68 -3.75 -13.35
C ILE A 70 12.76 -4.20 -12.36
N TYR A 71 13.38 -5.36 -12.55
CA TYR A 71 14.49 -5.77 -11.69
C TYR A 71 15.66 -4.79 -11.79
N ARG A 72 15.98 -4.29 -12.98
CA ARG A 72 17.01 -3.27 -13.17
C ARG A 72 16.68 -1.98 -12.42
N GLU A 73 15.44 -1.50 -12.51
CA GLU A 73 14.97 -0.34 -11.73
C GLU A 73 15.19 -0.56 -10.23
N VAL A 74 14.81 -1.74 -9.72
CA VAL A 74 15.03 -2.09 -8.30
C VAL A 74 16.51 -2.07 -7.93
N GLN A 75 17.39 -2.61 -8.77
CA GLN A 75 18.84 -2.57 -8.49
C GLN A 75 19.38 -1.14 -8.46
N ILE A 76 18.95 -0.28 -9.39
CA ILE A 76 19.34 1.13 -9.39
C ILE A 76 18.86 1.80 -8.09
N MET A 77 17.59 1.59 -7.71
CA MET A 77 17.03 2.17 -6.49
C MET A 77 17.77 1.76 -5.21
N LYS A 78 18.33 0.54 -5.15
CA LYS A 78 19.14 0.10 -4.00
C LYS A 78 20.45 0.87 -3.85
N LEU A 79 21.00 1.40 -4.95
CA LEU A 79 22.26 2.14 -4.96
C LEU A 79 22.05 3.64 -4.65
N LEU A 80 20.82 4.14 -4.75
CA LEU A 80 20.50 5.55 -4.54
C LEU A 80 20.28 5.85 -3.06
N LYS A 81 21.13 6.71 -2.50
CA LYS A 81 20.99 7.25 -1.14
C LYS A 81 21.26 8.75 -1.13
N HIS A 82 20.21 9.53 -1.31
CA HIS A 82 20.29 10.98 -1.39
C HIS A 82 19.03 11.64 -0.82
N PRO A 83 19.12 12.78 -0.10
CA PRO A 83 17.95 13.44 0.52
C PRO A 83 16.87 13.92 -0.46
N HIS A 84 17.21 14.06 -1.74
CA HIS A 84 16.27 14.50 -2.79
C HIS A 84 15.88 13.38 -3.77
N ILE A 85 16.18 12.13 -3.43
CA ILE A 85 15.78 10.95 -4.22
C ILE A 85 14.93 10.07 -3.32
N ILE A 86 13.78 9.62 -3.84
CA ILE A 86 12.87 8.72 -3.13
C ILE A 86 13.63 7.50 -2.62
N LYS A 87 13.60 7.33 -1.29
CA LYS A 87 14.28 6.23 -0.64
C LYS A 87 13.54 4.91 -0.84
N LEU A 88 14.28 3.86 -1.21
CA LEU A 88 13.83 2.48 -1.14
C LEU A 88 13.93 1.97 0.31
N TYR A 89 12.83 1.46 0.87
CA TYR A 89 12.82 0.85 2.20
C TYR A 89 12.92 -0.67 2.15
N GLN A 90 12.14 -1.29 1.27
CA GLN A 90 12.03 -2.76 1.24
C GLN A 90 11.55 -3.23 -0.13
N VAL A 91 12.00 -4.41 -0.53
CA VAL A 91 11.44 -5.16 -1.66
C VAL A 91 10.95 -6.49 -1.13
N MET A 92 9.72 -6.86 -1.44
CA MET A 92 9.14 -8.16 -1.11
C MET A 92 8.68 -8.81 -2.41
N GLU A 93 8.95 -10.10 -2.57
CA GLU A 93 8.66 -10.82 -3.79
C GLU A 93 8.00 -12.16 -3.47
N THR A 94 6.94 -12.47 -4.22
CA THR A 94 6.33 -13.81 -4.27
C THR A 94 6.47 -14.36 -5.69
N LYS A 95 5.94 -15.56 -5.96
CA LYS A 95 5.95 -16.13 -7.32
C LYS A 95 5.31 -15.20 -8.35
N ASP A 96 4.18 -14.58 -8.00
CA ASP A 96 3.32 -13.86 -8.94
C ASP A 96 3.32 -12.34 -8.72
N MET A 97 3.80 -11.86 -7.57
CA MET A 97 3.73 -10.44 -7.20
C MET A 97 5.10 -9.90 -6.78
N LEU A 98 5.35 -8.64 -7.10
CA LEU A 98 6.50 -7.86 -6.61
C LEU A 98 6.00 -6.61 -5.90
N TYR A 99 6.50 -6.36 -4.69
CA TYR A 99 6.14 -5.23 -3.85
C TYR A 99 7.38 -4.38 -3.59
N ILE A 100 7.36 -3.13 -4.03
CA ILE A 100 8.45 -2.17 -3.85
C ILE A 100 7.96 -1.09 -2.88
N VAL A 101 8.55 -1.03 -1.69
CA VAL A 101 8.18 -0.11 -0.61
C VAL A 101 9.15 1.07 -0.62
N THR A 102 8.61 2.27 -0.79
CA THR A 102 9.39 3.51 -0.88
C THR A 102 8.85 4.60 0.03
N GLU A 103 9.65 5.66 0.16
CA GLU A 103 9.20 6.93 0.71
C GLU A 103 7.95 7.45 -0.01
N TYR A 104 7.02 8.01 0.78
CA TYR A 104 5.80 8.64 0.27
C TYR A 104 6.02 10.15 0.12
N ALA A 105 6.07 10.62 -1.13
CA ALA A 105 6.08 12.05 -1.44
C ALA A 105 4.66 12.62 -1.37
N LYS A 106 4.35 13.29 -0.26
CA LYS A 106 3.02 13.86 0.02
C LYS A 106 2.63 15.05 -0.86
N ASN A 107 3.62 15.74 -1.45
CA ASN A 107 3.39 16.99 -2.18
C ASN A 107 3.10 16.78 -3.69
N GLY A 108 2.90 15.54 -4.14
CA GLY A 108 2.54 15.28 -5.54
C GLY A 108 3.72 15.43 -6.52
N GLU A 109 3.40 15.69 -7.78
CA GLU A 109 4.35 15.86 -8.87
C GLU A 109 4.71 17.34 -9.08
N MET A 110 5.85 17.63 -9.70
CA MET A 110 6.38 19.00 -9.90
C MET A 110 5.76 19.75 -11.08
N PHE A 111 4.77 19.19 -11.78
CA PHE A 111 4.23 19.74 -13.03
C PHE A 111 2.97 20.63 -12.85
N ASP A 112 2.61 20.95 -11.60
CA ASP A 112 1.58 21.95 -11.28
C ASP A 112 2.19 23.35 -11.09
#